data_AF-A0A645GP12-F1
#
_entry.id   AF-A0A645GP12-F1
#
_cell.length_a   1.000
_cell.length_b   1.000
_cell.length_c   1.000
_cell.angle_alpha   90.00
_cell.angle_beta   90.00
_cell.angle_gamma   90.00
#
_symmetry.space_group_name_H-M   'P 1'
#
loop_
_entity.id
_entity.type
_entity.pdbx_description
1 polymer ?
#
loop_
_entity_poly.entity_id
_entity_poly.type
_entity_poly.pdbx_seq_one_letter_code
_entity_poly.pdbx_strand_id
1 'polypeptide(L)'
;MKRHNVESLLVIPYRFRGEVNGFILFERIENYFNWSKDELSLFNLFAEMLSSLKDRDAAYEMLHQDREKYQRLFLQLQEPFMLFDVLYDKLGQLADVRFIEINEQARLFLEKKGYGDIVGRSLLDVFSVEDLVFKNAMKNVIETGEPQTLSFNSMLLNCTMTLSYFVPQKGQLAILISHISESSEKGRKA
;
A
#
# COMPACT_ATOMS: atom_id res chain seq x y z
N MET A 1 42.33 22.54 -26.45
CA MET A 1 41.46 23.11 -25.41
C MET A 1 42.26 24.15 -24.63
N LYS A 2 42.04 25.45 -24.88
CA LYS A 2 42.65 26.52 -24.07
C LYS A 2 42.16 26.34 -22.63
N ARG A 3 43.11 26.05 -21.73
CA ARG A 3 42.90 25.89 -20.29
C ARG A 3 42.34 27.19 -19.74
N HIS A 4 41.11 27.17 -19.26
CA HIS A 4 40.56 28.27 -18.47
C HIS A 4 41.52 28.54 -17.30
N ASN A 5 41.90 29.79 -17.08
CA ASN A 5 42.86 30.21 -16.05
C ASN A 5 42.18 30.16 -14.67
N VAL A 6 41.95 28.94 -14.15
CA VAL A 6 41.32 28.71 -12.85
C VAL A 6 42.31 29.13 -11.77
N GLU A 7 41.97 30.15 -11.01
CA GLU A 7 42.84 30.72 -9.97
C GLU A 7 42.42 30.30 -8.56
N SER A 8 41.20 29.79 -8.38
CA SER A 8 40.69 29.29 -7.09
C SER A 8 39.65 28.21 -7.30
N LEU A 9 39.75 27.13 -6.51
CA LEU A 9 38.86 25.97 -6.55
C LEU A 9 38.39 25.64 -5.14
N LEU A 10 37.08 25.41 -5.00
CA LEU A 10 36.47 24.84 -3.81
C LEU A 10 35.75 23.55 -4.20
N VAL A 11 36.04 22.47 -3.48
CA VAL A 11 35.45 21.15 -3.72
C VAL A 11 34.70 20.74 -2.47
N ILE A 12 33.40 20.47 -2.62
CA ILE A 12 32.54 20.09 -1.51
C ILE A 12 31.93 18.73 -1.80
N PRO A 13 32.07 17.75 -0.89
CA PRO A 13 31.42 16.46 -1.07
C PRO A 13 29.92 16.63 -0.95
N TYR A 14 29.16 16.08 -1.90
CA TYR A 14 27.73 15.87 -1.71
C TYR A 14 27.49 14.41 -1.33
N ARG A 15 26.60 14.19 -0.36
CA ARG A 15 26.29 12.86 0.16
C ARG A 15 24.94 12.38 -0.36
N PHE A 16 24.78 11.08 -0.48
CA PHE A 16 23.50 10.45 -0.73
C PHE A 16 23.45 9.20 0.16
N ARG A 17 22.40 9.07 0.98
CA ARG A 17 22.31 7.98 1.98
C ARG A 17 23.54 7.82 2.88
N GLY A 18 24.15 8.95 3.29
CA GLY A 18 25.32 8.98 4.18
C GLY A 18 26.67 8.77 3.50
N GLU A 19 26.70 8.26 2.26
CA GLU A 19 27.92 8.04 1.48
C GLU A 19 28.23 9.23 0.57
N VAL A 20 29.52 9.52 0.34
CA VAL A 20 29.94 10.54 -0.62
C VAL A 20 29.69 10.01 -2.02
N ASN A 21 28.70 10.59 -2.70
CA ASN A 21 28.25 10.13 -4.02
C ASN A 21 28.86 10.99 -5.15
N GLY A 22 29.51 12.10 -4.80
CA GLY A 22 30.34 12.90 -5.69
C GLY A 22 30.71 14.24 -5.05
N PHE A 23 31.13 15.17 -5.89
CA PHE A 23 31.61 16.48 -5.45
C PHE A 23 30.98 17.61 -6.26
N ILE A 24 30.67 18.71 -5.58
CA ILE A 24 30.30 19.98 -6.19
C ILE A 24 31.57 20.82 -6.26
N LEU A 25 31.89 21.29 -7.47
CA LEU A 25 33.01 22.19 -7.71
C LEU A 25 32.50 23.62 -7.86
N PHE A 26 33.10 24.53 -7.10
CA PHE A 26 33.02 25.96 -7.34
C PHE A 26 34.39 26.42 -7.85
N GLU A 27 34.41 26.99 -9.04
CA GLU A 27 35.62 27.51 -9.67
C GLU A 27 35.49 29.01 -9.90
N ARG A 28 36.62 29.72 -9.77
CA ARG A 28 36.73 31.12 -10.17
C ARG A 28 37.90 31.28 -11.13
N ILE A 29 37.62 31.98 -12.23
CA ILE A 29 38.58 32.20 -13.32
C ILE A 29 39.02 33.67 -13.25
N GLU A 30 40.27 33.93 -13.64
CA GLU A 30 40.87 35.28 -13.83
C GLU A 30 41.24 36.08 -12.57
N ASN A 31 40.76 35.70 -11.38
CA ASN A 31 41.14 36.36 -10.12
C ASN A 31 41.24 35.38 -8.94
N TYR A 32 42.37 35.42 -8.22
CA TYR A 32 42.58 34.72 -6.95
C TYR A 32 41.53 35.15 -5.92
N PHE A 33 40.88 34.18 -5.29
CA PHE A 33 39.85 34.38 -4.31
C PHE A 33 40.04 33.46 -3.10
N ASN A 34 40.19 34.07 -1.92
CA ASN A 34 40.26 33.31 -0.67
C ASN A 34 38.85 33.17 -0.11
N TRP A 35 38.29 31.97 -0.19
CA TRP A 35 36.97 31.67 0.35
C TRP A 35 36.92 31.93 1.85
N SER A 36 36.02 32.83 2.24
CA SER A 36 35.77 33.12 3.66
C SER A 36 35.12 31.94 4.36
N LYS A 37 35.18 31.92 5.70
CA LYS A 37 34.46 30.92 6.49
C LYS A 37 32.95 30.96 6.23
N ASP A 38 32.38 32.14 6.03
CA ASP A 38 30.95 32.32 5.77
C ASP A 38 30.55 31.71 4.42
N GLU A 39 31.38 31.88 3.39
CA GLU A 39 31.16 31.25 2.08
C GLU A 39 31.31 29.74 2.16
N LEU A 40 32.33 29.22 2.86
CA LEU A 40 32.47 27.78 3.09
C LEU A 40 31.25 27.20 3.81
N SER A 41 30.74 27.89 4.82
CA SER A 41 29.52 27.52 5.53
C SER A 41 28.29 27.53 4.62
N LEU A 42 28.13 28.57 3.78
CA LEU A 42 27.04 28.67 2.82
C LEU A 42 27.06 27.52 1.81
N PHE A 43 28.23 27.19 1.26
CA PHE A 43 28.33 26.12 0.26
C PHE A 43 28.18 24.73 0.87
N ASN A 44 28.63 24.51 2.11
CA ASN A 44 28.33 23.28 2.85
C ASN A 44 26.82 23.14 3.08
N LEU A 45 26.14 24.21 3.50
CA LEU A 45 24.68 24.22 3.65
C LEU A 45 23.98 23.91 2.31
N PHE A 46 24.50 24.45 1.21
CA PHE A 46 23.97 24.17 -0.12
C PHE A 46 24.14 22.69 -0.52
N ALA A 47 25.31 22.11 -0.27
CA ALA A 47 25.55 20.68 -0.50
C ALA A 47 24.63 19.79 0.35
N GLU A 48 24.43 20.13 1.62
CA GLU A 48 23.49 19.44 2.51
C GLU A 48 22.04 19.54 2.02
N MET A 49 21.60 20.72 1.57
CA MET A 49 20.27 20.89 0.96
C MET A 49 20.08 20.02 -0.29
N LEU A 50 21.07 20.00 -1.20
CA LEU A 50 21.01 19.18 -2.41
C LEU A 50 20.96 17.69 -2.07
N SER A 51 21.74 17.25 -1.10
CA SER A 51 21.70 15.89 -0.57
C SER A 51 20.30 15.54 -0.05
N SER A 52 19.72 16.41 0.78
CA SER A 52 18.38 16.21 1.35
C SER A 52 17.30 16.16 0.27
N LEU A 53 17.36 17.03 -0.75
CA LEU A 53 16.43 17.01 -1.87
C LEU A 53 16.51 15.70 -2.66
N LYS A 54 17.73 15.21 -2.95
CA LYS A 54 17.93 13.96 -3.67
C LYS A 54 17.42 12.75 -2.89
N ASP A 55 17.68 12.70 -1.58
CA ASP A 55 17.16 11.64 -0.70
C ASP A 55 15.63 11.63 -0.70
N ARG A 56 15.02 12.82 -0.67
CA ARG A 56 13.57 12.99 -0.72
C ARG A 56 12.98 12.54 -2.05
N ASP A 57 13.56 12.94 -3.17
CA ASP A 57 13.08 12.60 -4.50
C ASP A 57 13.16 11.09 -4.74
N ALA A 58 14.27 10.45 -4.33
CA ALA A 58 14.40 8.99 -4.40
C ALA A 58 13.36 8.25 -3.55
N ALA A 59 13.02 8.77 -2.36
CA ALA A 59 11.96 8.21 -1.53
C ALA A 59 10.59 8.37 -2.18
N TYR A 60 10.31 9.51 -2.81
CA TYR A 60 9.07 9.73 -3.56
C TYR A 60 8.94 8.81 -4.76
N GLU A 61 10.01 8.65 -5.56
CA GLU A 61 10.00 7.73 -6.70
C GLU A 61 9.74 6.29 -6.26
N MET A 62 10.38 5.84 -5.18
CA MET A 62 10.18 4.49 -4.66
C MET A 62 8.73 4.28 -4.19
N LEU A 63 8.16 5.24 -3.45
CA LEU A 63 6.74 5.20 -3.05
C LEU A 63 5.81 5.20 -4.26
N HIS A 64 6.14 5.97 -5.29
CA HIS A 64 5.35 6.04 -6.52
C HIS A 64 5.37 4.71 -7.27
N GLN A 65 6.54 4.09 -7.43
CA GLN A 65 6.71 2.78 -8.08
C GLN A 65 5.98 1.68 -7.30
N ASP A 66 6.09 1.66 -5.97
CA ASP A 66 5.38 0.70 -5.14
C ASP A 66 3.86 0.86 -5.26
N ARG A 67 3.36 2.11 -5.27
CA ARG A 67 1.94 2.41 -5.48
C ARG A 67 1.47 1.96 -6.86
N GLU A 68 2.22 2.25 -7.92
CA GLU A 68 1.85 1.80 -9.27
C GLU A 68 1.85 0.28 -9.38
N LYS A 69 2.82 -0.40 -8.77
CA LYS A 69 2.89 -1.86 -8.75
C LYS A 69 1.69 -2.45 -8.03
N TYR A 70 1.34 -1.91 -6.86
CA TYR A 70 0.13 -2.30 -6.13
C TYR A 70 -1.13 -2.10 -6.98
N GLN A 71 -1.31 -0.91 -7.55
CA GLN A 71 -2.46 -0.60 -8.39
C GLN A 71 -2.54 -1.53 -9.60
N ARG A 72 -1.42 -1.82 -10.28
CA ARG A 72 -1.39 -2.77 -11.39
C ARG A 72 -1.80 -4.17 -10.97
N LEU A 73 -1.25 -4.70 -9.87
CA LEU A 73 -1.61 -6.02 -9.36
C LEU A 73 -3.10 -6.09 -8.97
N PHE A 74 -3.59 -5.05 -8.30
CA PHE A 74 -4.98 -4.95 -7.85
C PHE A 74 -5.97 -4.88 -9.03
N LEU A 75 -5.64 -4.12 -10.08
CA LEU A 75 -6.45 -3.98 -11.28
C LEU A 75 -6.43 -5.23 -12.17
N GLN A 76 -5.34 -6.00 -12.17
CA GLN A 76 -5.19 -7.19 -13.00
C GLN A 76 -5.80 -8.45 -12.37
N LEU A 77 -6.04 -8.44 -11.05
CA LEU A 77 -6.61 -9.57 -10.32
C LEU A 77 -7.99 -9.92 -10.88
N GLN A 78 -8.15 -11.17 -11.34
CA GLN A 78 -9.41 -11.65 -11.96
C GLN A 78 -10.40 -12.15 -10.90
N GLU A 79 -9.94 -12.33 -9.69
CA GLU A 79 -10.71 -12.74 -8.54
C GLU A 79 -11.27 -11.52 -7.78
N PRO A 80 -12.51 -11.58 -7.26
CA PRO A 80 -13.01 -10.61 -6.31
C PRO A 80 -12.10 -10.47 -5.09
N PHE A 81 -11.64 -9.25 -4.85
CA PHE A 81 -10.79 -8.90 -3.72
C PHE A 81 -11.36 -7.72 -2.96
N MET A 82 -11.35 -7.84 -1.64
CA MET A 82 -11.85 -6.82 -0.71
C MET A 82 -10.84 -6.63 0.41
N LEU A 83 -10.56 -5.37 0.73
CA LEU A 83 -9.72 -4.94 1.83
C LEU A 83 -10.57 -4.25 2.88
N PHE A 84 -10.31 -4.56 4.15
CA PHE A 84 -11.05 -4.07 5.29
C PHE A 84 -10.16 -3.48 6.37
N ASP A 85 -10.68 -2.47 7.07
CA ASP A 85 -10.18 -2.00 8.36
C ASP A 85 -10.84 -2.84 9.45
N VAL A 86 -10.05 -3.27 10.44
CA VAL A 86 -10.58 -3.96 11.60
C VAL A 86 -11.07 -2.95 12.64
N LEU A 87 -12.33 -3.08 13.05
CA LEU A 87 -12.95 -2.25 14.07
C LEU A 87 -12.99 -3.01 15.39
N TYR A 88 -12.38 -2.44 16.42
CA TYR A 88 -12.35 -3.01 17.77
C TYR A 88 -13.34 -2.30 18.70
N ASP A 89 -13.91 -3.04 19.64
CA ASP A 89 -14.71 -2.47 20.71
C ASP A 89 -13.85 -1.81 21.80
N LYS A 90 -14.50 -1.28 22.84
CA LYS A 90 -13.82 -0.64 24.00
C LYS A 90 -12.97 -1.60 24.82
N LEU A 91 -13.16 -2.91 24.65
CA LEU A 91 -12.41 -3.97 25.34
C LEU A 91 -11.26 -4.52 24.46
N GLY A 92 -11.08 -3.97 23.25
CA GLY A 92 -10.05 -4.41 22.31
C GLY A 92 -10.40 -5.69 21.55
N GLN A 93 -11.67 -6.11 21.56
CA GLN A 93 -12.13 -7.29 20.83
C GLN A 93 -12.65 -6.88 19.44
N LEU A 94 -12.55 -7.80 18.48
CA LEU A 94 -13.11 -7.62 17.14
C LEU A 94 -14.62 -7.35 17.24
N ALA A 95 -15.02 -6.13 16.88
CA ALA A 95 -16.42 -5.71 16.85
C ALA A 95 -17.02 -5.87 15.46
N ASP A 96 -16.29 -5.38 14.45
CA ASP A 96 -16.71 -5.40 13.05
C ASP A 96 -15.50 -5.17 12.13
N VAL A 97 -15.72 -5.13 10.82
CA VAL A 97 -14.75 -4.70 9.83
C VAL A 97 -15.40 -3.71 8.85
N ARG A 98 -14.63 -2.79 8.29
CA ARG A 98 -15.13 -1.75 7.36
C ARG A 98 -14.45 -1.88 6.02
N PHE A 99 -15.22 -1.87 4.92
CA PHE A 99 -14.65 -1.90 3.58
C PHE A 99 -13.79 -0.65 3.34
N ILE A 100 -12.51 -0.84 3.03
CA ILE A 100 -11.59 0.23 2.63
C ILE A 100 -11.52 0.31 1.11
N GLU A 101 -11.39 -0.84 0.47
CA GLU A 101 -11.12 -0.93 -0.97
C GLU A 101 -11.65 -2.25 -1.52
N ILE A 102 -12.21 -2.22 -2.73
CA ILE A 102 -12.65 -3.41 -3.46
C ILE A 102 -12.17 -3.30 -4.90
N ASN A 103 -11.74 -4.42 -5.50
CA ASN A 103 -11.35 -4.40 -6.89
C ASN A 103 -12.58 -4.42 -7.82
N GLU A 104 -12.36 -4.24 -9.12
CA GLU A 104 -13.44 -4.23 -10.09
C GLU A 104 -14.25 -5.54 -10.09
N GLN A 105 -13.58 -6.68 -9.89
CA GLN A 105 -14.23 -7.99 -9.88
C GLN A 105 -15.15 -8.15 -8.66
N ALA A 106 -14.72 -7.66 -7.48
CA ALA A 106 -15.56 -7.62 -6.30
C ALA A 106 -16.75 -6.68 -6.50
N ARG A 107 -16.54 -5.50 -7.07
CA ARG A 107 -17.62 -4.56 -7.38
C ARG A 107 -18.66 -5.20 -8.31
N LEU A 108 -18.24 -5.79 -9.44
CA LEU A 108 -19.15 -6.43 -10.39
C LEU A 108 -19.86 -7.64 -9.78
N PHE A 109 -19.17 -8.43 -8.96
CA PHE A 109 -19.78 -9.56 -8.25
C PHE A 109 -20.88 -9.10 -7.30
N LEU A 110 -20.63 -8.04 -6.53
CA LEU A 110 -21.56 -7.48 -5.55
C LEU A 110 -22.73 -6.74 -6.20
N GLU A 111 -22.49 -5.96 -7.25
CA GLU A 111 -23.52 -5.27 -8.04
C GLU A 111 -24.51 -6.29 -8.62
N LYS A 112 -24.03 -7.43 -9.16
CA LYS A 112 -24.88 -8.52 -9.63
C LYS A 112 -25.75 -9.15 -8.54
N LYS A 113 -25.32 -9.05 -7.28
CA LYS A 113 -26.05 -9.55 -6.10
C LYS A 113 -26.90 -8.46 -5.43
N GLY A 114 -26.97 -7.26 -6.02
CA GLY A 114 -27.81 -6.15 -5.54
C GLY A 114 -27.13 -5.24 -4.52
N TYR A 115 -25.82 -5.36 -4.32
CA TYR A 115 -25.06 -4.47 -3.44
C TYR A 115 -24.39 -3.37 -4.27
N GLY A 116 -24.71 -2.12 -3.95
CA GLY A 116 -24.16 -0.93 -4.61
C GLY A 116 -22.82 -0.50 -4.03
N ASP A 117 -22.64 0.80 -3.83
CA ASP A 117 -21.45 1.33 -3.18
C ASP A 117 -21.40 0.93 -1.70
N ILE A 118 -20.35 0.20 -1.34
CA ILE A 118 -20.12 -0.36 -0.01
C ILE A 118 -18.84 0.14 0.64
N VAL A 119 -17.99 0.87 -0.10
CA VAL A 119 -16.72 1.37 0.43
C VAL A 119 -17.01 2.38 1.54
N GLY A 120 -16.29 2.25 2.66
CA GLY A 120 -16.49 3.05 3.87
C GLY A 120 -17.61 2.56 4.80
N ARG A 121 -18.42 1.58 4.39
CA ARG A 121 -19.47 0.99 5.24
C ARG A 121 -18.92 -0.19 6.05
N SER A 122 -19.54 -0.46 7.20
CA SER A 122 -19.22 -1.65 7.98
C SER A 122 -19.77 -2.92 7.32
N LEU A 123 -19.15 -4.07 7.59
CA LEU A 123 -19.59 -5.36 7.05
C LEU A 123 -20.99 -5.68 7.54
N LEU A 124 -21.29 -5.43 8.82
CA LEU A 124 -22.60 -5.70 9.40
C LEU A 124 -23.69 -4.75 8.89
N ASP A 125 -23.35 -3.53 8.45
CA ASP A 125 -24.30 -2.62 7.80
C ASP A 125 -24.67 -3.05 6.37
N VAL A 126 -23.78 -3.78 5.71
CA VAL A 126 -23.97 -4.23 4.32
C VAL A 126 -24.56 -5.64 4.29
N PHE A 127 -24.06 -6.52 5.15
CA PHE A 127 -24.42 -7.93 5.20
C PHE A 127 -24.89 -8.32 6.60
N SER A 128 -26.08 -8.94 6.68
CA SER A 128 -26.52 -9.64 7.88
C SER A 128 -25.77 -10.97 8.01
N VAL A 129 -24.49 -10.90 8.35
CA VAL A 129 -23.63 -12.08 8.49
C VAL A 129 -24.05 -12.84 9.75
N GLU A 130 -24.71 -13.99 9.60
CA GLU A 130 -25.04 -14.88 10.71
C GLU A 130 -24.15 -16.13 10.77
N ASP A 131 -23.38 -16.37 9.70
CA ASP A 131 -22.58 -17.59 9.59
C ASP A 131 -21.37 -17.58 10.53
N LEU A 132 -21.34 -18.55 11.44
CA LEU A 132 -20.29 -18.72 12.44
C LEU A 132 -18.95 -19.15 11.83
N VAL A 133 -18.96 -19.93 10.74
CA VAL A 133 -17.72 -20.40 10.09
C VAL A 133 -17.00 -19.21 9.47
N PHE A 134 -17.73 -18.36 8.75
CA PHE A 134 -17.19 -17.12 8.17
C PHE A 134 -16.62 -16.20 9.26
N LYS A 135 -17.40 -15.93 10.32
CA LYS A 135 -16.97 -15.06 11.42
C LYS A 135 -15.76 -15.59 12.17
N ASN A 136 -15.74 -16.89 12.48
CA ASN A 136 -14.65 -17.49 13.24
C ASN A 136 -13.35 -17.54 12.42
N ALA A 137 -13.42 -17.82 11.12
CA ALA A 137 -12.26 -17.77 10.25
C ALA A 137 -11.67 -16.35 10.21
N MET A 138 -12.51 -15.35 9.97
CA MET A 138 -12.11 -13.94 10.00
C MET A 138 -11.45 -13.57 11.33
N LYS A 139 -12.09 -13.90 12.46
CA LYS A 139 -11.58 -13.61 13.81
C LYS A 139 -10.21 -14.28 14.03
N ASN A 140 -10.10 -15.57 13.72
CA ASN A 140 -8.87 -16.32 13.92
C ASN A 140 -7.71 -15.73 13.09
N VAL A 141 -7.95 -15.39 11.82
CA VAL A 141 -6.92 -14.77 10.97
C VAL A 141 -6.49 -13.40 11.48
N ILE A 142 -7.42 -12.58 11.99
CA ILE A 142 -7.10 -11.28 12.59
C ILE A 142 -6.25 -11.45 13.87
N GLU A 143 -6.56 -12.44 14.69
CA GLU A 143 -5.89 -12.68 15.97
C GLU A 143 -4.50 -13.34 15.79
N THR A 144 -4.38 -14.33 14.90
CA THR A 144 -3.13 -15.09 14.71
C THR A 144 -2.23 -14.50 13.64
N GLY A 145 -2.80 -13.79 12.66
CA GLY A 145 -2.10 -13.34 11.45
C GLY A 145 -1.84 -14.46 10.44
N GLU A 146 -2.20 -15.71 10.74
CA GLU A 146 -2.01 -16.85 9.84
C GLU A 146 -3.11 -16.87 8.76
N PRO A 147 -2.76 -16.94 7.46
CA PRO A 147 -3.75 -16.94 6.40
C PRO A 147 -4.56 -18.25 6.39
N GLN A 148 -5.84 -18.15 6.02
CA GLN A 148 -6.73 -19.31 5.93
C GLN A 148 -7.53 -19.30 4.64
N THR A 149 -7.76 -20.48 4.08
CA THR A 149 -8.61 -20.67 2.90
C THR A 149 -9.66 -21.73 3.19
N LEU A 150 -10.93 -21.43 2.91
CA LEU A 150 -12.04 -22.35 3.13
C LEU A 150 -13.13 -22.20 2.07
N SER A 151 -13.81 -23.30 1.77
CA SER A 151 -15.01 -23.30 0.94
C SER A 151 -16.22 -22.93 1.80
N PHE A 152 -16.99 -21.96 1.33
CA PHE A 152 -18.07 -21.30 2.03
C PHE A 152 -19.33 -21.30 1.16
N ASN A 153 -20.45 -21.80 1.66
CA ASN A 153 -21.74 -21.69 0.96
C ASN A 153 -22.54 -20.52 1.55
N SER A 154 -22.61 -19.42 0.83
CA SER A 154 -23.33 -18.24 1.24
C SER A 154 -24.81 -18.35 0.88
N MET A 155 -25.66 -18.52 1.89
CA MET A 155 -27.12 -18.42 1.69
C MET A 155 -27.53 -17.01 1.26
N LEU A 156 -26.90 -15.98 1.86
CA LEU A 156 -27.15 -14.57 1.58
C LEU A 156 -26.83 -14.21 0.12
N LEU A 157 -25.72 -14.71 -0.44
CA LEU A 157 -25.32 -14.45 -1.82
C LEU A 157 -25.79 -15.54 -2.79
N ASN A 158 -26.45 -16.59 -2.30
CA ASN A 158 -26.92 -17.75 -3.07
C ASN A 158 -25.83 -18.33 -4.00
N CYS A 159 -24.64 -18.58 -3.44
CA CYS A 159 -23.53 -19.20 -4.14
C CYS A 159 -22.54 -19.86 -3.18
N THR A 160 -21.84 -20.88 -3.69
CA THR A 160 -20.67 -21.46 -3.04
C THR A 160 -19.41 -20.75 -3.53
N MET A 161 -18.52 -20.42 -2.60
CA MET A 161 -17.32 -19.66 -2.87
C MET A 161 -16.13 -20.14 -2.03
N THR A 162 -14.94 -20.12 -2.60
CA THR A 162 -13.69 -20.36 -1.86
C THR A 162 -13.11 -19.03 -1.42
N LEU A 163 -13.03 -18.81 -0.11
CA LEU A 163 -12.57 -17.58 0.51
C LEU A 163 -11.18 -17.76 1.10
N SER A 164 -10.24 -16.90 0.72
CA SER A 164 -8.93 -16.79 1.33
C SER A 164 -8.85 -15.50 2.14
N TYR A 165 -8.53 -15.63 3.42
CA TYR A 165 -8.40 -14.57 4.41
C TYR A 165 -6.94 -14.39 4.77
N PHE A 166 -6.47 -13.15 4.86
CA PHE A 166 -5.12 -12.85 5.33
C PHE A 166 -5.01 -11.41 5.85
N VAL A 167 -4.00 -11.15 6.68
CA VAL A 167 -3.70 -9.82 7.22
C VAL A 167 -2.56 -9.20 6.41
N PRO A 168 -2.84 -8.26 5.47
CA PRO A 168 -1.78 -7.64 4.67
C PRO A 168 -0.89 -6.70 5.49
N GLN A 169 -1.48 -6.04 6.48
CA GLN A 169 -0.78 -5.23 7.48
C GLN A 169 -1.60 -5.18 8.77
N LYS A 170 -0.96 -4.79 9.87
CA LYS A 170 -1.60 -4.71 11.19
C LYS A 170 -2.87 -3.84 11.13
N GLY A 171 -3.97 -4.40 11.65
CA GLY A 171 -5.27 -3.71 11.71
C GLY A 171 -6.09 -3.81 10.42
N GLN A 172 -5.64 -4.56 9.42
CA GLN A 172 -6.40 -4.80 8.19
C GLN A 172 -6.67 -6.29 7.97
N LEU A 173 -7.72 -6.56 7.20
CA LEU A 173 -8.08 -7.88 6.72
C LEU A 173 -8.29 -7.81 5.21
N ALA A 174 -7.77 -8.79 4.48
CA ALA A 174 -8.06 -8.99 3.07
C ALA A 174 -8.83 -10.28 2.86
N ILE A 175 -9.82 -10.25 1.96
CA ILE A 175 -10.57 -11.42 1.50
C ILE A 175 -10.49 -11.51 -0.01
N LEU A 176 -10.06 -12.67 -0.50
CA LEU A 176 -9.99 -13.03 -1.91
C LEU A 176 -10.96 -14.18 -2.20
N ILE A 177 -11.72 -14.08 -3.29
CA ILE A 177 -12.65 -15.13 -3.72
C ILE A 177 -12.12 -15.81 -4.99
N SER A 178 -11.56 -17.01 -4.86
CA SER A 178 -10.87 -17.69 -5.98
C SER A 178 -11.77 -18.57 -6.84
N HIS A 179 -12.83 -19.12 -6.27
CA HIS A 179 -13.78 -19.96 -6.99
C HIS A 179 -15.19 -19.58 -6.57
N ILE A 180 -16.11 -19.45 -7.54
CA ILE A 180 -17.52 -19.14 -7.31
C ILE A 180 -18.35 -20.08 -8.16
N SER A 181 -19.29 -20.79 -7.54
CA SER A 181 -20.28 -21.60 -8.22
C SER A 181 -21.67 -21.27 -7.68
N GLU A 182 -22.66 -21.18 -8.57
CA GLU A 182 -24.05 -21.02 -8.15
C GLU A 182 -24.48 -22.26 -7.36
N SER A 183 -25.19 -22.03 -6.25
CA SER A 183 -25.79 -23.12 -5.50
C SER A 183 -26.89 -23.73 -6.37
N SER A 184 -26.65 -24.94 -6.84
CA SER A 184 -27.67 -25.68 -7.55
C SER A 184 -28.75 -26.08 -6.55
N GLU A 185 -29.95 -25.50 -6.67
CA GLU A 185 -31.18 -26.10 -6.17
C GLU A 185 -31.43 -27.42 -6.91
N LYS A 186 -30.64 -28.46 -6.65
CA LYS A 186 -30.99 -29.83 -7.06
C LYS A 186 -31.80 -30.48 -5.94
N GLY A 187 -33.12 -30.27 -6.05
CA GLY A 187 -34.18 -31.20 -5.66
C GLY A 187 -33.93 -32.09 -4.44
N ARG A 188 -34.29 -31.59 -3.25
CA ARG A 188 -34.96 -32.41 -2.24
C ARG A 188 -36.46 -32.12 -2.31
N LYS A 189 -37.13 -32.70 -3.31
CA LYS A 189 -38.55 -33.02 -3.21
C LYS A 189 -38.67 -34.53 -3.23
N ALA A 190 -39.34 -35.02 -2.21
CA ALA A 190 -39.65 -36.41 -1.91
C ALA A 190 -40.40 -37.11 -3.05
#